data_AF-A0A7R9ZWY6-F1
#
_entry.id   AF-A0A7R9ZWY6-F1
#
_cell.length_a   1.000
_cell.length_b   1.000
_cell.length_c   1.000
_cell.angle_alpha   90.00
_cell.angle_beta   90.00
_cell.angle_gamma   90.00
#
_symmetry.space_group_name_H-M   'P 1'
#
loop_
_entity.id
_entity.type
_entity.pdbx_description
1 polymer ?
#
loop_
_entity_poly.entity_id
_entity_poly.type
_entity_poly.pdbx_seq_one_letter_code
_entity_poly.pdbx_strand_id
1 'polypeptide(L)'
;VVMRYQLLPMWYTLIAEWALRGLPVLRPLWYHDLGDAAAYSRADNQFFVGEALVVRAITKHPAKLVDVYLPAGTWFNFWDEKAAPRQGGEAFSVTPDPGHVPVYVRS
;
A
#
# COMPACT_ATOMS: atom_id res chain seq x y z
N VAL A 1 -8.40 16.25 -2.11
CA VAL A 1 -8.01 17.13 -0.97
C VAL A 1 -8.61 16.64 0.34
N VAL A 2 -9.93 16.43 0.44
CA VAL A 2 -10.62 15.96 1.67
C VAL A 2 -9.96 14.72 2.30
N MET A 3 -9.64 13.69 1.50
CA MET A 3 -9.02 12.45 2.01
C MET A 3 -7.69 12.66 2.74
N ARG A 4 -6.86 13.59 2.23
CA ARG A 4 -5.57 13.92 2.86
C ARG A 4 -5.78 14.44 4.28
N TYR A 5 -6.83 15.24 4.49
CA TYR A 5 -7.16 15.81 5.79
C TYR A 5 -7.70 14.76 6.76
N GLN A 6 -8.48 13.78 6.27
CA GLN A 6 -8.96 12.66 7.09
C GLN A 6 -7.81 11.77 7.59
N LEU A 7 -6.74 11.64 6.80
CA LEU A 7 -5.55 10.86 7.16
C LEU A 7 -4.52 11.63 8.00
N LEU A 8 -4.76 12.90 8.36
CA LEU A 8 -3.80 13.71 9.13
C LEU A 8 -3.34 13.08 10.45
N PRO A 9 -4.22 12.46 11.27
CA PRO A 9 -3.78 11.81 12.51
C PRO A 9 -2.74 10.70 12.25
N MET A 10 -2.93 9.94 11.17
CA MET A 10 -2.00 8.90 10.74
C MET A 10 -0.67 9.52 10.30
N TRP A 11 -0.70 10.55 9.44
CA TRP A 11 0.53 11.23 9.00
C TRP A 11 1.31 11.83 10.16
N TYR A 12 0.63 12.45 11.12
CA TYR A 12 1.27 13.03 12.30
C TYR A 12 2.01 11.96 13.13
N THR A 13 1.36 10.81 13.31
CA THR A 13 1.97 9.67 14.01
C THR A 13 3.20 9.15 13.26
N LEU A 14 3.11 8.94 11.94
CA LEU A 14 4.26 8.46 11.16
C LEU A 14 5.43 9.44 11.14
N ILE A 15 5.16 10.75 11.11
CA ILE A 15 6.21 11.77 11.18
C ILE A 15 6.87 11.79 12.57
N ALA A 16 6.08 11.62 13.64
CA ALA A 16 6.63 11.49 14.99
C ALA A 16 7.51 10.25 15.13
N GLU A 17 7.10 9.10 14.57
CA GLU A 17 7.92 7.88 14.54
C GLU A 17 9.21 8.07 13.75
N TRP A 18 9.15 8.76 12.61
CA TRP A 18 10.34 9.10 11.85
C TRP A 18 11.30 9.98 12.68
N ALA A 19 10.79 11.02 13.35
CA ALA A 19 11.61 11.92 14.16
C ALA A 19 12.23 11.21 15.38
N LEU A 20 11.51 10.29 16.02
CA LEU A 20 11.95 9.61 17.24
C LEU A 20 12.81 8.37 16.99
N ARG A 21 12.50 7.59 15.94
CA ARG A 21 13.10 6.28 15.68
C ARG A 21 13.86 6.21 14.36
N GLY A 22 13.80 7.25 13.52
CA GLY A 22 14.41 7.25 12.18
C GLY A 22 13.70 6.36 11.17
N LEU A 23 12.49 5.85 11.47
CA LEU A 23 11.75 4.97 10.58
C LEU A 23 11.15 5.76 9.40
N PRO A 24 11.41 5.37 8.14
CA PRO A 24 10.82 6.04 6.99
C PRO A 24 9.29 5.98 6.99
N VAL A 25 8.65 7.08 6.60
CA VAL A 25 7.19 7.17 6.46
C VAL A 25 6.71 6.32 5.28
N LEU A 26 7.41 6.42 4.15
CA LEU A 26 7.21 5.56 2.99
C LEU A 26 8.25 4.45 3.05
N ARG A 27 7.79 3.20 3.06
CA ARG A 27 8.66 2.02 3.20
C ARG A 27 8.51 1.13 1.96
N PRO A 28 9.60 0.62 1.37
CA PRO A 28 9.49 -0.33 0.28
C PRO A 28 8.87 -1.65 0.76
N LEU A 29 8.27 -2.44 -0.14
CA LEU A 29 7.59 -3.69 0.22
C LEU A 29 8.47 -4.67 1.02
N TRP A 30 9.74 -4.81 0.63
CA TRP A 30 10.70 -5.72 1.27
C TRP A 30 11.15 -5.26 2.67
N TYR A 31 10.75 -4.07 3.13
CA TYR A 31 11.16 -3.55 4.43
C TYR A 31 10.63 -4.41 5.60
N HIS A 32 9.45 -5.02 5.43
CA HIS A 32 8.83 -5.85 6.46
C HIS A 32 9.29 -7.30 6.44
N ASP A 33 9.65 -7.82 5.26
CA ASP A 33 10.15 -9.18 5.09
C ASP A 33 11.29 -9.20 4.07
N LEU A 34 12.51 -9.40 4.57
CA LEU A 34 13.70 -9.51 3.75
C LEU A 34 13.81 -10.85 3.02
N GLY A 35 13.04 -11.86 3.41
CA GLY A 35 13.00 -13.18 2.76
C GLY A 35 12.08 -13.23 1.55
N ASP A 36 11.23 -12.23 1.37
CA ASP A 36 10.21 -12.21 0.34
C ASP A 36 10.74 -11.68 -1.00
N ALA A 37 11.21 -12.58 -1.87
CA ALA A 37 11.67 -12.24 -3.21
C ALA A 37 10.60 -11.54 -4.07
N ALA A 38 9.31 -11.82 -3.83
CA ALA A 38 8.22 -11.18 -4.55
C ALA A 38 8.07 -9.69 -4.19
N ALA A 39 8.40 -9.33 -2.95
CA ALA A 39 8.43 -7.95 -2.47
C ALA A 39 9.55 -7.13 -3.13
N TYR A 40 10.74 -7.72 -3.35
CA TYR A 40 11.87 -7.03 -3.99
C TYR A 40 11.56 -6.60 -5.42
N SER A 41 11.05 -7.52 -6.24
CA SER A 41 10.75 -7.26 -7.67
C SER A 41 9.63 -6.23 -7.90
N ARG A 42 8.84 -5.89 -6.87
CA ARG A 42 7.65 -5.03 -6.99
C ARG A 42 7.78 -3.71 -6.24
N ALA A 43 8.91 -3.48 -5.57
CA ALA A 43 9.17 -2.27 -4.78
C ALA A 43 9.17 -0.97 -5.59
N ASP A 44 9.39 -1.04 -6.91
CA ASP A 44 9.47 0.15 -7.77
C ASP A 44 8.14 0.91 -7.87
N ASN A 45 7.02 0.19 -7.76
CA ASN A 45 5.70 0.78 -7.98
C ASN A 45 4.71 0.52 -6.83
N GLN A 46 5.15 -0.16 -5.79
CA GLN A 46 4.37 -0.47 -4.60
C GLN A 46 5.18 -0.17 -3.35
N PHE A 47 4.55 0.52 -2.42
CA PHE A 47 5.17 0.88 -1.16
C PHE A 47 4.15 0.86 -0.03
N PHE A 48 4.67 0.69 1.16
CA PHE A 48 3.95 0.87 2.40
C PHE A 48 3.94 2.34 2.81
N VAL A 49 2.82 2.76 3.41
CA VAL A 49 2.72 4.00 4.19
C VAL A 49 2.60 3.59 5.64
N GLY A 50 3.67 3.79 6.41
CA GLY A 50 3.80 3.19 7.73
C GLY A 50 3.81 1.67 7.65
N GLU A 51 2.96 1.02 8.44
CA GLU A 51 2.83 -0.46 8.49
C GLU A 51 1.44 -0.95 8.06
N ALA A 52 0.47 -0.04 7.98
CA ALA A 52 -0.94 -0.36 7.85
C ALA A 52 -1.47 -0.24 6.42
N LEU A 53 -0.79 0.52 5.55
CA LEU A 53 -1.28 0.85 4.22
C LEU A 53 -0.30 0.38 3.14
N VAL A 54 -0.82 -0.27 2.11
CA VAL A 54 -0.10 -0.57 0.86
C VAL A 54 -0.71 0.27 -0.26
N VAL A 55 0.15 1.00 -0.98
CA VAL A 55 -0.26 1.86 -2.09
C VAL A 55 0.40 1.36 -3.37
N ARG A 56 -0.41 1.18 -4.43
CA ARG A 56 0.07 0.89 -5.79
C ARG A 56 0.06 2.19 -6.61
N ALA A 57 1.25 2.75 -6.87
CA ALA A 57 1.37 3.87 -7.79
C ALA A 57 1.16 3.40 -9.24
N ILE A 58 0.41 4.17 -10.04
CA ILE A 58 0.21 3.89 -11.47
C ILE A 58 1.25 4.71 -12.25
N THR A 59 2.29 4.04 -12.75
CA THR A 59 3.45 4.69 -13.39
C THR A 59 3.41 4.69 -14.92
N LYS A 60 2.48 3.94 -15.54
CA LYS A 60 2.32 3.86 -16.99
C LYS A 60 0.88 4.14 -17.39
N HIS A 61 0.67 4.93 -18.44
CA HIS A 61 -0.63 5.22 -19.02
C HIS A 61 -0.66 4.77 -20.49
N PRO A 62 -1.72 4.08 -20.98
CA PRO A 62 -2.90 3.61 -20.25
C PRO A 62 -2.61 2.28 -19.52
N ALA A 63 -2.89 2.22 -18.22
CA ALA A 63 -2.85 0.98 -17.45
C ALA A 63 -4.22 0.30 -17.51
N LYS A 64 -4.35 -0.81 -18.25
CA LYS A 64 -5.58 -1.61 -18.26
C LYS A 64 -5.64 -2.61 -17.10
N LEU A 65 -4.48 -3.14 -16.73
CA LEU A 65 -4.33 -4.14 -15.67
C LEU A 65 -3.08 -3.79 -14.88
N VAL A 66 -3.18 -3.77 -13.56
CA VAL A 66 -2.06 -3.45 -12.67
C VAL A 66 -1.90 -4.55 -11.65
N ASP A 67 -0.70 -5.12 -11.58
CA ASP A 67 -0.38 -6.15 -10.59
C ASP A 67 -0.13 -5.52 -9.23
N VAL A 68 -0.87 -5.99 -8.23
CA VAL A 68 -0.75 -5.63 -6.81
C VAL A 68 -0.26 -6.86 -6.06
N TYR A 69 0.67 -6.64 -5.14
CA TYR A 69 1.19 -7.67 -4.26
C TYR A 69 0.93 -7.25 -2.82
N LEU A 70 0.31 -8.15 -2.06
CA LEU A 70 0.00 -7.93 -0.66
C LEU A 70 0.77 -8.97 0.15
N PRO A 71 1.63 -8.55 1.10
CA PRO A 71 2.33 -9.49 1.97
C PRO A 71 1.39 -10.27 2.88
N ALA A 72 1.90 -11.31 3.54
CA ALA A 72 1.10 -12.19 4.40
C ALA A 72 0.26 -11.40 5.43
N GLY A 73 -1.04 -11.69 5.46
CA GLY A 73 -2.01 -10.98 6.29
C GLY A 73 -3.35 -10.81 5.60
N THR A 74 -4.33 -10.26 6.30
CA THR A 74 -5.64 -9.94 5.73
C THR A 74 -5.70 -8.46 5.38
N TRP A 75 -6.15 -8.16 4.17
CA TRP A 75 -6.13 -6.84 3.57
C TRP A 75 -7.51 -6.43 3.09
N PHE A 76 -7.87 -5.18 3.35
CA PHE A 76 -9.14 -4.58 2.93
C PHE A 76 -8.90 -3.53 1.86
N ASN A 77 -9.83 -3.42 0.91
CA ASN A 77 -9.81 -2.32 -0.05
C ASN A 77 -10.18 -1.02 0.68
N PHE A 78 -9.36 0.00 0.53
CA PHE A 78 -9.59 1.29 1.18
C PHE A 78 -10.79 2.07 0.60
N TRP A 79 -11.13 1.83 -0.67
CA TRP A 79 -12.17 2.58 -1.37
C TRP A 79 -13.52 1.89 -1.37
N ASP A 80 -13.52 0.55 -1.33
CA ASP A 80 -14.73 -0.25 -1.37
C ASP A 80 -14.85 -1.08 -0.09
N GLU A 81 -15.65 -0.58 0.85
CA GLU A 81 -15.95 -1.26 2.12
C GLU A 81 -16.71 -2.58 1.94
N LYS A 82 -17.35 -2.79 0.78
CA LYS A 82 -18.07 -4.03 0.47
C LYS A 82 -17.18 -5.07 -0.19
N ALA A 83 -15.97 -4.70 -0.60
CA ALA A 83 -15.03 -5.64 -1.18
C ALA A 83 -14.64 -6.69 -0.13
N ALA A 84 -14.67 -7.96 -0.54
CA ALA A 84 -14.24 -9.05 0.32
C ALA A 84 -12.76 -8.85 0.74
N PRO A 85 -12.41 -9.18 2.00
CA PRO A 85 -11.03 -9.16 2.44
C PRO A 85 -10.18 -10.07 1.54
N ARG A 86 -8.99 -9.60 1.19
CA ARG A 86 -8.01 -10.39 0.46
C ARG A 86 -7.00 -10.98 1.43
N GLN A 87 -6.73 -12.27 1.27
CA GLN A 87 -5.57 -12.89 1.90
C GLN A 87 -4.33 -12.50 1.09
N GLY A 88 -3.31 -12.01 1.79
CA GLY A 88 -2.01 -11.72 1.21
C GLY A 88 -1.18 -13.00 1.01
N GLY A 89 0.03 -12.82 0.50
CA GLY A 89 0.95 -13.88 0.09
C GLY A 89 0.97 -14.12 -1.42
N GLU A 90 0.02 -13.57 -2.16
CA GLU A 90 -0.05 -13.69 -3.61
C GLU A 90 -0.25 -12.34 -4.31
N ALA A 91 0.26 -12.25 -5.54
CA ALA A 91 0.00 -11.12 -6.41
C ALA A 91 -1.29 -11.34 -7.19
N PHE A 92 -2.07 -10.27 -7.37
CA PHE A 92 -3.29 -10.28 -8.15
C PHE A 92 -3.37 -9.03 -9.02
N SER A 93 -4.06 -9.14 -10.14
CA SER A 93 -4.22 -8.03 -11.07
C SER A 93 -5.55 -7.32 -10.85
N VAL A 94 -5.51 -5.99 -10.87
CA VAL A 94 -6.68 -5.12 -10.68
C VAL A 94 -6.78 -4.14 -11.84
N THR A 95 -7.99 -3.89 -12.30
CA THR A 95 -8.30 -2.79 -13.21
C THR A 95 -8.29 -1.49 -12.41
N PRO A 96 -7.35 -0.56 -12.67
CA PRO A 96 -7.29 0.70 -11.94
C PRO A 96 -8.46 1.61 -12.35
N ASP A 97 -9.09 2.25 -11.37
CA ASP A 97 -10.06 3.31 -11.62
C ASP A 97 -9.31 4.62 -11.94
N PRO A 98 -9.73 5.41 -12.95
CA PRO A 98 -9.13 6.72 -13.24
C PRO A 98 -9.20 7.73 -12.09
N GLY A 99 -10.15 7.58 -11.16
CA GLY A 99 -10.40 8.52 -10.06
C GLY A 99 -9.56 8.30 -8.80
N HIS A 100 -8.97 7.12 -8.62
CA HIS A 100 -8.18 6.81 -7.44
C HIS A 100 -7.08 5.76 -7.68
N VAL A 101 -6.01 5.82 -6.89
CA VAL A 101 -4.97 4.77 -6.90
C VAL A 101 -5.40 3.59 -6.03
N PRO A 102 -5.05 2.34 -6.35
CA PRO A 102 -5.34 1.21 -5.48
C PRO A 102 -4.62 1.34 -4.13
N VAL A 103 -5.39 1.29 -3.05
CA VAL A 103 -4.90 1.35 -1.66
C VAL A 103 -5.52 0.22 -0.86
N TYR A 104 -4.70 -0.46 -0.07
CA TYR A 104 -5.13 -1.56 0.80
C TYR A 104 -4.73 -1.31 2.24
N VAL A 105 -5.62 -1.64 3.17
CA VAL A 105 -5.42 -1.50 4.62
C VAL A 105 -5.25 -2.87 5.24
N ARG A 106 -4.29 -3.02 6.14
CA ARG A 106 -4.06 -4.24 6.91
C ARG A 106 -5.08 -4.36 8.05
N SER A 107 -5.56 -5.57 8.30
CA SER A 107 -6.34 -5.93 9.50
C SER A 107 -5.53 -5.93 10.79
#